data_AF-A0A7D9DB65-F1
#
_entry.id   AF-A0A7D9DB65-F1
#
_cell.length_a   1.000
_cell.length_b   1.000
_cell.length_c   1.000
_cell.angle_alpha   90.00
_cell.angle_beta   90.00
_cell.angle_gamma   90.00
#
_symmetry.space_group_name_H-M   'P 1'
#
loop_
_entity.id
_entity.type
_entity.pdbx_description
1 polymer ?
#
loop_
_entity_poly.entity_id
_entity_poly.type
_entity_poly.pdbx_seq_one_letter_code
_entity_poly.pdbx_strand_id
1 'polypeptide(L)'
;MKTSLKRIYEHCDPAFFYTKLRVFLSGWKNSKSLPDGIIYEGVSTKPLKFSGASGSQSTTFHVFDAVLGIVHSRKGGEKSFLDFMLDYMPRGHRKFVLNVRKGPSVRNYVERSESDELLKIYNDCVDSVVQFRSFHIQVVTRYVTIQATKEKKHNEPVKNKLVYGTGGTEYMSFLKRVRSETSEVKIS
;
A
#
# COMPACT_ATOMS: atom_id res chain seq x y z
N MET A 1 -14.13 -5.47 5.52
CA MET A 1 -12.98 -4.52 5.47
C MET A 1 -13.36 -3.09 5.12
N LYS A 2 -14.03 -2.82 4.00
CA LYS A 2 -14.44 -1.43 3.61
C LYS A 2 -15.27 -0.73 4.70
N THR A 3 -16.26 -1.43 5.27
CA THR A 3 -17.09 -0.90 6.37
C THR A 3 -16.25 -0.52 7.58
N SER A 4 -15.29 -1.36 7.97
CA SER A 4 -14.36 -1.05 9.07
C SER A 4 -13.48 0.16 8.75
N LEU A 5 -12.97 0.29 7.52
CA LEU A 5 -12.16 1.44 7.13
C LEU A 5 -12.96 2.75 7.14
N LYS A 6 -14.28 2.73 6.86
CA LYS A 6 -15.13 3.94 6.93
C LYS A 6 -15.14 4.58 8.32
N ARG A 7 -14.97 3.78 9.37
CA ARG A 7 -14.94 4.26 10.76
C ARG A 7 -13.77 5.19 11.06
N ILE A 8 -12.77 5.29 10.16
CA ILE A 8 -11.71 6.29 10.28
C ILE A 8 -12.27 7.71 10.41
N TYR A 9 -13.40 7.99 9.76
CA TYR A 9 -14.06 9.30 9.81
C TYR A 9 -14.68 9.62 11.18
N GLU A 10 -14.89 8.62 12.04
CA GLU A 10 -15.48 8.80 13.38
C GLU A 10 -14.48 9.39 14.37
N HIS A 11 -13.20 9.01 14.25
CA HIS A 11 -12.20 9.23 15.31
C HIS A 11 -10.85 9.79 14.84
N CYS A 12 -10.66 9.98 13.53
CA CYS A 12 -9.41 10.51 12.99
C CYS A 12 -9.69 11.83 12.27
N ASP A 13 -9.30 12.95 12.87
CA ASP A 13 -9.38 14.25 12.20
C ASP A 13 -8.35 14.34 11.04
N PRO A 14 -8.77 14.71 9.82
CA PRO A 14 -7.86 14.82 8.68
C PRO A 14 -6.70 15.80 8.86
N ALA A 15 -6.92 16.96 9.49
CA ALA A 15 -5.88 17.95 9.64
C ALA A 15 -4.84 17.50 10.69
N PHE A 16 -5.29 16.94 11.81
CA PHE A 16 -4.43 16.33 12.82
C PHE A 16 -3.61 15.17 12.24
N PHE A 17 -4.26 14.26 11.50
CA PHE A 17 -3.57 13.15 10.84
C PHE A 17 -2.43 13.66 9.95
N TYR A 18 -2.70 14.66 9.11
CA TYR A 18 -1.73 15.16 8.14
C TYR A 18 -0.60 15.96 8.77
N THR A 19 -0.93 16.88 9.68
CA THR A 19 0.03 17.86 10.24
C THR A 19 0.83 17.29 11.41
N LYS A 20 0.24 16.40 12.21
CA LYS A 20 0.84 15.87 13.43
C LYS A 20 1.22 14.40 13.26
N LEU A 21 0.24 13.51 13.09
CA LEU A 21 0.51 12.07 13.15
C LEU A 21 1.44 11.59 12.03
N ARG A 22 1.19 12.02 10.78
CA ARG A 22 1.96 11.60 9.61
C ARG A 22 3.45 11.95 9.70
N VAL A 23 3.82 12.98 10.46
CA VAL A 23 5.22 13.34 10.70
C VAL A 23 5.94 12.22 11.43
N PHE A 24 5.36 11.70 12.51
CA PHE A 24 5.92 10.61 13.30
C PHE A 24 5.90 9.26 12.56
N LEU A 25 5.00 9.09 11.60
CA LEU A 25 4.94 7.89 10.75
C LEU A 25 5.91 7.93 9.56
N SER A 26 6.56 9.07 9.30
CA SER A 26 7.49 9.22 8.19
C SER A 26 8.83 8.54 8.50
N GLY A 27 9.39 7.85 7.52
CA GLY A 27 10.73 7.27 7.63
C GLY A 27 11.80 8.22 7.10
N TRP A 28 13.03 7.71 7.09
CA TRP A 28 14.22 8.43 6.63
C TRP A 28 14.81 7.85 5.35
N LYS A 29 14.15 6.88 4.71
CA LYS A 29 14.43 6.49 3.32
C LYS A 29 13.82 7.50 2.36
N ASN A 30 14.64 8.06 1.48
CA ASN A 30 14.26 9.12 0.54
C ASN A 30 13.75 10.40 1.24
N SER A 31 14.12 10.61 2.51
CA SER A 31 13.80 11.84 3.23
C SER A 31 14.71 12.97 2.77
N LYS A 32 14.16 14.18 2.58
CA LYS A 32 14.96 15.37 2.26
C LYS A 32 15.66 15.96 3.47
N SER A 33 15.08 15.83 4.67
CA SER A 33 15.70 16.31 5.90
C SER A 33 16.79 15.37 6.40
N LEU A 34 16.75 14.10 5.98
CA LEU A 34 17.70 13.06 6.34
C LEU A 34 18.12 12.30 5.07
N PRO A 35 18.82 12.95 4.11
CA PRO A 35 19.12 12.37 2.80
C PRO A 35 19.98 11.10 2.89
N ASP A 36 20.86 11.04 3.89
CA ASP A 36 21.76 9.90 4.12
C ASP A 36 21.17 8.82 5.03
N GLY A 37 20.05 9.13 5.72
CA GLY A 37 19.41 8.24 6.68
C GLY A 37 19.75 8.60 8.12
N ILE A 38 19.71 7.62 9.02
CA ILE A 38 19.96 7.79 10.45
C ILE A 38 21.10 6.85 10.89
N ILE A 39 22.03 7.36 11.69
CA ILE A 39 23.05 6.56 12.37
C ILE A 39 22.41 5.90 13.58
N TYR A 40 22.56 4.58 13.68
CA TYR A 40 22.15 3.81 14.84
C TYR A 40 23.37 3.60 15.72
N GLU A 41 23.58 4.52 16.66
CA GLU A 41 24.73 4.48 17.57
C GLU A 41 24.85 3.12 18.28
N GLY A 42 26.06 2.58 18.34
CA GLY A 42 26.34 1.24 18.88
C GLY A 42 25.95 0.07 17.95
N VAL A 43 25.28 0.32 16.82
CA VAL A 43 24.85 -0.72 15.86
C VAL A 43 25.50 -0.55 14.49
N SER A 44 25.53 0.67 13.96
CA SER A 44 26.10 0.96 12.64
C SER A 44 26.74 2.34 12.63
N THR A 45 28.00 2.41 12.18
CA THR A 45 28.71 3.68 11.95
C THR A 45 28.29 4.36 10.65
N LYS A 46 27.61 3.64 9.75
CA LYS A 46 27.03 4.19 8.52
C LYS A 46 25.55 4.51 8.72
N PRO A 47 25.03 5.60 8.14
CA PRO A 47 23.62 5.90 8.24
C PRO A 47 22.79 4.87 7.44
N LEU A 48 21.68 4.44 8.05
CA LEU A 48 20.76 3.46 7.48
C LEU A 48 19.48 4.14 7.01
N LYS A 49 18.88 3.66 5.92
CA LYS A 49 17.67 4.21 5.30
C LYS A 49 16.50 3.23 5.41
N PHE A 50 15.46 3.60 6.18
CA PHE A 50 14.25 2.80 6.31
C PHE A 50 12.98 3.58 5.94
N SER A 51 12.06 2.90 5.26
CA SER A 51 10.74 3.44 4.90
C SER A 51 9.89 3.69 6.14
N GLY A 52 9.03 4.70 6.09
CA GLY A 52 8.06 4.97 7.14
C GLY A 52 6.91 3.97 7.16
N ALA A 53 6.03 4.14 8.14
CA ALA A 53 4.86 3.31 8.31
C ALA A 53 3.87 3.51 7.15
N SER A 54 3.36 2.42 6.59
CA SER A 54 2.40 2.49 5.48
C SER A 54 1.48 1.27 5.44
N GLY A 55 0.28 1.45 4.86
CA GLY A 55 -0.68 0.35 4.70
C GLY A 55 -0.14 -0.83 3.88
N SER A 56 0.88 -0.62 3.05
CA SER A 56 1.56 -1.67 2.28
C SER A 56 2.37 -2.65 3.14
N GLN A 57 2.57 -2.36 4.43
CA GLN A 57 3.19 -3.29 5.38
C GLN A 57 2.15 -4.25 6.01
N SER A 58 0.85 -4.06 5.73
CA SER A 58 -0.20 -4.98 6.18
C SER A 58 -0.13 -6.31 5.42
N THR A 59 0.07 -7.41 6.16
CA THR A 59 0.11 -8.77 5.60
C THR A 59 -1.17 -9.14 4.87
N THR A 60 -2.32 -8.70 5.36
CA THR A 60 -3.65 -9.07 4.86
C THR A 60 -3.81 -8.81 3.36
N PHE A 61 -3.41 -7.64 2.87
CA PHE A 61 -3.57 -7.31 1.44
C PHE A 61 -2.61 -8.10 0.55
N HIS A 62 -1.42 -8.43 1.04
CA HIS A 62 -0.49 -9.29 0.30
C HIS A 62 -0.97 -10.73 0.21
N VAL A 63 -1.70 -11.21 1.22
CA VAL A 63 -2.32 -12.53 1.19
C VAL A 63 -3.47 -12.55 0.19
N PHE A 64 -4.35 -11.54 0.18
CA PHE A 64 -5.42 -11.46 -0.82
C PHE A 64 -4.86 -11.39 -2.24
N ASP A 65 -3.81 -10.60 -2.45
CA ASP A 65 -3.14 -10.52 -3.74
C ASP A 65 -2.56 -11.87 -4.15
N ALA A 66 -1.89 -12.56 -3.23
CA ALA A 66 -1.32 -13.88 -3.50
C ALA A 66 -2.38 -14.95 -3.82
N VAL A 67 -3.47 -15.00 -3.04
CA VAL A 67 -4.57 -15.97 -3.26
C VAL A 67 -5.28 -15.71 -4.58
N LEU A 68 -5.57 -14.45 -4.89
CA LEU A 68 -6.30 -14.06 -6.11
C LEU A 68 -5.38 -13.95 -7.35
N GLY A 69 -4.10 -14.32 -7.24
CA GLY A 69 -3.17 -14.26 -8.37
C GLY A 69 -2.88 -12.84 -8.88
N ILE A 70 -3.01 -11.83 -8.02
CA ILE A 70 -2.73 -10.42 -8.36
C ILE A 70 -1.23 -10.18 -8.29
N VAL A 71 -0.65 -9.74 -9.41
CA VAL A 71 0.79 -9.47 -9.53
C VAL A 71 1.02 -7.98 -9.78
N HIS A 72 1.86 -7.38 -8.93
CA HIS A 72 2.12 -5.93 -8.91
C HIS A 72 3.49 -5.55 -9.48
N SER A 73 3.91 -6.16 -10.60
CA SER A 73 5.26 -5.98 -11.16
C SER A 73 5.53 -4.57 -11.71
N ARG A 74 6.81 -4.15 -11.70
CA ARG A 74 7.28 -3.03 -12.52
C ARG A 74 7.64 -3.53 -13.91
N LYS A 75 7.60 -2.64 -14.91
CA LYS A 75 8.13 -2.92 -16.26
C LYS A 75 9.59 -3.40 -16.12
N GLY A 76 9.94 -4.48 -16.81
CA GLY A 76 11.31 -5.02 -16.81
C GLY A 76 11.62 -6.03 -15.69
N GLY A 77 10.63 -6.55 -14.96
CA GLY A 77 10.84 -7.63 -13.98
C GLY A 77 11.43 -7.20 -12.63
N GLU A 78 11.55 -5.89 -12.39
CA GLU A 78 12.01 -5.37 -11.11
C GLU A 78 11.02 -5.64 -9.97
N LYS A 79 11.56 -5.85 -8.76
CA LYS A 79 10.77 -5.96 -7.52
C LYS A 79 9.88 -4.74 -7.35
N SER A 80 8.61 -4.99 -7.07
CA SER A 80 7.66 -3.94 -6.80
C SER A 80 7.93 -3.28 -5.45
N PHE A 81 7.39 -2.07 -5.24
CA PHE A 81 7.39 -1.47 -3.91
C PHE A 81 6.76 -2.40 -2.85
N LEU A 82 5.71 -3.14 -3.21
CA LEU A 82 5.08 -4.10 -2.32
C LEU A 82 6.03 -5.25 -1.95
N ASP A 83 6.86 -5.74 -2.86
CA ASP A 83 7.84 -6.79 -2.55
C ASP A 83 8.89 -6.32 -1.53
N PHE A 84 9.32 -5.06 -1.60
CA PHE A 84 10.19 -4.48 -0.58
C PHE A 84 9.48 -4.33 0.78
N MET A 85 8.16 -4.12 0.81
CA MET A 85 7.41 -3.99 2.06
C MET A 85 7.26 -5.32 2.81
N LEU A 86 7.53 -6.46 2.16
CA LEU A 86 7.63 -7.75 2.85
C LEU A 86 8.77 -7.79 3.88
N ASP A 87 9.85 -7.04 3.66
CA ASP A 87 10.96 -6.92 4.62
C ASP A 87 10.55 -6.20 5.92
N TYR A 88 9.43 -5.47 5.89
CA TYR A 88 8.90 -4.70 7.02
C TYR A 88 7.79 -5.45 7.78
N MET A 89 7.55 -6.73 7.44
CA MET A 89 6.58 -7.58 8.13
C MET A 89 7.28 -8.51 9.14
N PRO A 90 6.57 -8.98 10.18
CA PRO A 90 7.05 -10.08 11.01
C PRO A 90 7.45 -11.30 10.16
N ARG A 91 8.54 -11.99 10.55
CA ARG A 91 9.12 -13.09 9.76
C ARG A 91 8.11 -14.19 9.40
N GLY A 92 7.27 -14.58 10.36
CA GLY A 92 6.21 -15.58 10.14
C GLY A 92 5.17 -15.13 9.09
N HIS A 93 4.77 -13.86 9.15
CA HIS A 93 3.80 -13.28 8.22
C HIS A 93 4.37 -13.21 6.80
N ARG A 94 5.62 -12.76 6.67
CA ARG A 94 6.33 -12.76 5.39
C ARG A 94 6.43 -14.17 4.81
N LYS A 95 6.84 -15.15 5.62
CA LYS A 95 6.94 -16.56 5.19
C LYS A 95 5.57 -17.07 4.71
N PHE A 96 4.50 -16.74 5.43
CA PHE A 96 3.14 -17.11 5.04
C PHE A 96 2.77 -16.54 3.65
N VAL A 97 2.94 -15.24 3.42
CA VAL A 97 2.68 -14.62 2.10
C VAL A 97 3.47 -15.31 0.99
N LEU A 98 4.77 -15.55 1.20
CA LEU A 98 5.63 -16.19 0.21
C LEU A 98 5.23 -17.64 -0.07
N ASN A 99 4.76 -18.37 0.93
CA ASN A 99 4.25 -19.73 0.75
C ASN A 99 2.96 -19.74 -0.07
N VAL A 100 2.02 -18.82 0.21
CA VAL A 100 0.78 -18.69 -0.58
C VAL A 100 1.12 -18.36 -2.05
N ARG A 101 2.05 -17.42 -2.30
CA ARG A 101 2.50 -17.08 -3.66
C ARG A 101 3.13 -18.24 -4.42
N LYS A 102 3.76 -19.19 -3.72
CA LYS A 102 4.38 -20.40 -4.31
C LYS A 102 3.40 -21.55 -4.47
N GLY A 103 2.23 -21.47 -3.83
CA GLY A 103 1.21 -22.50 -3.87
C GLY A 103 0.51 -22.60 -5.22
N PRO A 104 -0.43 -23.55 -5.37
CA PRO A 104 -1.26 -23.64 -6.56
C PRO A 104 -2.11 -22.37 -6.74
N SER A 105 -2.27 -21.95 -7.99
CA SER A 105 -3.05 -20.76 -8.34
C SER A 105 -4.54 -21.05 -8.24
N VAL A 106 -5.24 -20.37 -7.32
CA VAL A 106 -6.70 -20.41 -7.22
C VAL A 106 -7.33 -19.87 -8.51
N ARG A 107 -6.79 -18.79 -9.07
CA ARG A 107 -7.26 -18.22 -10.35
C ARG A 107 -7.23 -19.26 -11.47
N ASN A 108 -6.12 -19.97 -11.64
CA ASN A 108 -5.99 -20.99 -12.69
C ASN A 108 -6.90 -22.20 -12.43
N TYR A 109 -7.12 -22.56 -11.16
CA TYR A 109 -8.06 -23.62 -10.81
C TYR A 109 -9.49 -23.23 -11.22
N VAL A 110 -9.92 -22.02 -10.89
CA VAL A 110 -11.25 -21.51 -11.27
C VAL A 110 -11.41 -21.45 -12.79
N GLU A 111 -10.43 -20.93 -13.52
CA GLU A 111 -10.45 -20.90 -15.01
C GLU A 111 -10.61 -22.28 -15.64
N ARG A 112 -10.00 -23.32 -15.04
CA ARG A 112 -10.06 -24.70 -15.56
C ARG A 112 -11.28 -25.48 -15.09
N SER A 113 -11.99 -24.98 -14.07
CA SER A 113 -13.10 -25.71 -13.46
C SER A 113 -14.37 -25.70 -14.30
N GLU A 114 -14.48 -24.79 -15.27
CA GLU A 114 -15.69 -24.55 -16.09
C GLU A 114 -16.97 -24.36 -15.24
N SER A 115 -16.81 -23.91 -13.99
CA SER A 115 -17.91 -23.67 -13.05
C SER A 115 -18.25 -22.19 -12.98
N ASP A 116 -19.42 -21.84 -13.48
CA ASP A 116 -19.97 -20.46 -13.42
C ASP A 116 -20.07 -19.94 -11.98
N GLU A 117 -20.40 -20.83 -11.02
CA GLU A 117 -20.48 -20.48 -9.60
C GLU A 117 -19.11 -20.09 -9.04
N LEU A 118 -18.08 -20.90 -9.30
CA LEU A 118 -16.71 -20.61 -8.84
C LEU A 118 -16.16 -19.35 -9.52
N LEU A 119 -16.42 -19.16 -10.81
CA LEU A 119 -16.05 -17.95 -11.55
C LEU A 119 -16.69 -16.72 -10.91
N LYS A 120 -17.99 -16.79 -10.61
CA LYS A 120 -18.72 -15.69 -9.96
C LYS A 120 -18.14 -15.38 -8.58
N ILE A 121 -17.92 -16.38 -7.73
CA ILE A 121 -17.37 -16.19 -6.37
C ILE A 121 -15.97 -15.58 -6.42
N TYR A 122 -15.12 -16.06 -7.33
CA TYR A 122 -13.79 -15.50 -7.54
C TYR A 122 -13.85 -14.03 -7.95
N ASN A 123 -14.67 -13.70 -8.95
CA ASN A 123 -14.85 -12.33 -9.43
C ASN A 123 -15.44 -11.40 -8.36
N ASP A 124 -16.38 -11.88 -7.54
CA ASP A 124 -16.94 -11.14 -6.40
C ASP A 124 -15.87 -10.85 -5.33
N CYS A 125 -14.93 -11.77 -5.13
CA CYS A 125 -13.77 -11.56 -4.25
C CYS A 125 -12.82 -10.49 -4.80
N VAL A 126 -12.51 -10.54 -6.10
CA VAL A 126 -11.71 -9.51 -6.80
C VAL A 126 -12.38 -8.14 -6.68
N ASP A 127 -13.68 -8.06 -6.96
CA ASP A 127 -14.46 -6.82 -6.86
C ASP A 127 -14.46 -6.26 -5.42
N SER A 128 -14.54 -7.12 -4.40
CA SER A 128 -14.44 -6.70 -3.00
C SER A 128 -13.10 -6.04 -2.67
N VAL A 129 -11.99 -6.54 -3.23
CA VAL A 129 -10.66 -5.92 -3.08
C VAL A 129 -10.58 -4.60 -3.87
N VAL A 130 -11.11 -4.55 -5.10
CA VAL A 130 -11.19 -3.31 -5.90
C VAL A 130 -12.00 -2.23 -5.16
N GLN A 131 -13.13 -2.59 -4.56
CA GLN A 131 -13.96 -1.68 -3.78
C GLN A 131 -13.22 -1.16 -2.54
N PHE A 132 -12.47 -2.01 -1.85
CA PHE A 132 -11.63 -1.57 -0.74
C PHE A 132 -10.55 -0.58 -1.22
N ARG A 133 -9.79 -0.92 -2.27
CA ARG A 133 -8.72 -0.08 -2.83
C ARG A 133 -9.25 1.27 -3.32
N SER A 134 -10.42 1.26 -3.96
CA SER A 134 -11.13 2.47 -4.39
C SER A 134 -11.51 3.36 -3.20
N PHE A 135 -12.05 2.78 -2.14
CA PHE A 135 -12.37 3.53 -0.93
C PHE A 135 -11.13 4.05 -0.21
N HIS A 136 -10.04 3.27 -0.17
CA HIS A 136 -8.76 3.70 0.38
C HIS A 136 -8.19 4.91 -0.39
N ILE A 137 -8.31 4.96 -1.72
CA ILE A 137 -7.95 6.14 -2.51
C ILE A 137 -8.75 7.38 -2.08
N GLN A 138 -10.05 7.24 -1.80
CA GLN A 138 -10.88 8.35 -1.30
C GLN A 138 -10.41 8.83 0.08
N VAL A 139 -10.10 7.89 0.99
CA VAL A 139 -9.54 8.20 2.31
C VAL A 139 -8.23 8.97 2.15
N VAL A 140 -7.27 8.46 1.38
CA VAL A 140 -5.98 9.13 1.15
C VAL A 140 -6.18 10.51 0.49
N THR A 141 -7.12 10.65 -0.43
CA THR A 141 -7.46 11.95 -1.03
C THR A 141 -7.89 12.96 0.05
N ARG A 142 -8.79 12.57 0.96
CA ARG A 142 -9.29 13.45 2.04
C ARG A 142 -8.22 13.78 3.10
N TYR A 143 -7.48 12.77 3.53
CA TYR A 143 -6.52 12.87 4.64
C TYR A 143 -5.14 13.36 4.21
N VAL A 144 -4.80 13.27 2.93
CA VAL A 144 -3.48 13.66 2.41
C VAL A 144 -3.59 14.74 1.35
N THR A 145 -4.21 14.45 0.21
CA THR A 145 -4.20 15.34 -0.95
C THR A 145 -4.90 16.68 -0.67
N ILE A 146 -6.09 16.65 -0.08
CA ILE A 146 -6.84 17.87 0.26
C ILE A 146 -6.11 18.68 1.34
N GLN A 147 -5.61 18.04 2.39
CA GLN A 147 -4.92 18.74 3.49
C GLN A 147 -3.64 19.42 3.00
N ALA A 148 -2.88 18.73 2.16
CA ALA A 148 -1.68 19.28 1.55
C ALA A 148 -1.94 20.50 0.65
N THR A 149 -3.06 20.52 -0.06
CA THR A 149 -3.50 21.69 -0.85
C THR A 149 -3.94 22.85 0.04
N LYS A 150 -4.54 22.58 1.20
CA LYS A 150 -4.91 23.62 2.18
C LYS A 150 -3.69 24.28 2.82
N GLU A 151 -2.68 23.51 3.21
CA GLU A 151 -1.43 24.06 3.77
C GLU A 151 -0.71 25.01 2.80
N LYS A 152 -0.70 24.70 1.51
CA LYS A 152 -0.10 25.55 0.48
C LYS A 152 -0.69 26.97 0.40
N LYS A 153 -1.93 27.17 0.84
CA LYS A 153 -2.57 28.49 0.83
C LYS A 153 -2.18 29.36 2.02
N HIS A 154 -1.59 28.79 3.07
CA HIS A 154 -1.31 29.48 4.33
C HIS A 154 0.18 29.73 4.61
N ASN A 155 1.12 29.11 3.88
CA ASN A 155 2.58 29.34 3.98
C ASN A 155 3.34 28.99 2.68
N GLU A 156 4.45 29.69 2.43
CA GLU A 156 5.40 29.52 1.32
C GLU A 156 6.04 28.09 1.22
N PRO A 157 6.70 27.72 0.10
CA PRO A 157 6.46 26.48 -0.60
C PRO A 157 7.04 25.23 0.07
N VAL A 158 6.23 24.48 0.83
CA VAL A 158 6.49 23.05 1.10
C VAL A 158 6.17 22.24 -0.15
N LYS A 159 6.95 22.44 -1.21
CA LYS A 159 6.67 21.97 -2.59
C LYS A 159 6.58 20.44 -2.73
N ASN A 160 6.93 19.63 -1.72
CA ASN A 160 7.16 18.18 -1.91
C ASN A 160 6.57 17.19 -0.87
N LYS A 161 5.81 17.63 0.15
CA LYS A 161 5.02 16.68 1.00
C LYS A 161 3.84 16.02 0.25
N LEU A 162 3.52 16.56 -0.92
CA LEU A 162 2.39 16.20 -1.77
C LEU A 162 2.58 14.97 -2.64
N VAL A 163 3.83 14.66 -2.97
CA VAL A 163 4.14 13.65 -3.99
C VAL A 163 4.30 12.29 -3.31
N TYR A 164 5.04 12.22 -2.20
CA TYR A 164 5.40 10.94 -1.59
C TYR A 164 4.54 10.59 -0.37
N GLY A 165 4.09 9.34 -0.28
CA GLY A 165 3.51 8.76 0.94
C GLY A 165 4.59 8.59 2.02
N THR A 166 4.19 8.25 3.24
CA THR A 166 5.14 7.93 4.34
C THR A 166 6.07 6.76 4.01
N GLY A 167 5.63 5.86 3.12
CA GLY A 167 6.44 4.78 2.56
C GLY A 167 7.46 5.21 1.49
N GLY A 168 7.43 6.46 1.03
CA GLY A 168 8.40 7.01 0.07
C GLY A 168 8.06 6.80 -1.41
N THR A 169 6.80 6.52 -1.76
CA THR A 169 6.31 6.39 -3.15
C THR A 169 5.37 7.51 -3.55
N GLU A 170 5.29 7.84 -4.84
CA GLU A 170 4.20 8.64 -5.38
C GLU A 170 2.84 7.98 -5.10
N TYR A 171 2.16 8.39 -4.03
CA TYR A 171 1.11 7.54 -3.46
C TYR A 171 -0.10 7.42 -4.37
N MET A 172 -0.49 8.49 -5.09
CA MET A 172 -1.71 8.46 -5.89
C MET A 172 -1.56 7.61 -7.16
N SER A 173 -0.44 7.73 -7.87
CA SER A 173 -0.13 6.89 -9.04
C SER A 173 0.03 5.43 -8.61
N PHE A 174 0.72 5.18 -7.50
CA PHE A 174 0.86 3.86 -6.90
C PHE A 174 -0.50 3.22 -6.56
N LEU A 175 -1.36 3.92 -5.81
CA LEU A 175 -2.65 3.38 -5.36
C LEU A 175 -3.60 3.11 -6.53
N LYS A 176 -3.64 4.00 -7.53
CA LYS A 176 -4.46 3.81 -8.74
C LYS A 176 -4.00 2.60 -9.53
N ARG A 177 -2.69 2.44 -9.73
CA ARG A 177 -2.11 1.27 -10.41
C ARG A 177 -2.44 -0.03 -9.70
N VAL A 178 -2.20 -0.09 -8.38
CA VAL A 178 -2.49 -1.28 -7.56
C VAL A 178 -3.98 -1.65 -7.62
N ARG A 179 -4.90 -0.68 -7.68
CA ARG A 179 -6.33 -0.94 -7.91
C ARG A 179 -6.60 -1.47 -9.32
N SER A 180 -6.01 -0.90 -10.36
CA SER A 180 -6.21 -1.34 -11.75
C SER A 180 -5.69 -2.76 -11.98
N GLU A 181 -4.48 -3.06 -11.50
CA GLU A 181 -3.88 -4.40 -11.55
C GLU A 181 -4.76 -5.44 -10.81
N THR A 182 -5.54 -5.05 -9.79
CA THR A 182 -6.56 -5.93 -9.19
C THR A 182 -7.72 -6.22 -10.14
N SER A 183 -8.27 -5.20 -10.81
CA SER A 183 -9.41 -5.43 -11.69
C SER A 183 -9.05 -6.28 -12.92
N GLU A 184 -7.79 -6.25 -13.33
CA GLU A 184 -7.30 -6.98 -14.50
C GLU A 184 -7.24 -8.49 -14.30
N VAL A 185 -7.29 -9.00 -13.05
CA VAL A 185 -7.24 -10.45 -12.81
C VAL A 185 -8.59 -11.16 -12.85
N LYS A 186 -9.69 -10.43 -13.09
CA LYS A 186 -11.01 -11.02 -13.27
C LYS A 186 -10.99 -12.02 -14.43
N ILE A 187 -11.79 -13.06 -14.32
CA ILE A 187 -11.96 -14.08 -15.35
C ILE A 187 -13.20 -13.70 -16.16
N SER A 188 -13.07 -13.68 -17.49
CA SER A 188 -14.15 -13.41 -18.45
C SER A 188 -15.02 -14.63 -18.67
#